data_AF-A0A3C1YDF7-F1
#
_entry.id   AF-A0A3C1YDF7-F1
#
_cell.length_a   1.000
_cell.length_b   1.000
_cell.length_c   1.000
_cell.angle_alpha   90.00
_cell.angle_beta   90.00
_cell.angle_gamma   90.00
#
_symmetry.space_group_name_H-M   'P 1'
#
loop_
_entity.id
_entity.type
_entity.pdbx_description
1 polymer ?
#
loop_
_entity_poly.entity_id
_entity_poly.type
_entity_poly.pdbx_seq_one_letter_code
_entity_poly.pdbx_strand_id
1 'polypeptide(L)'
;MEHFINIVFDDKQEVDDIVVSEVATSASNALLEEETGYELYDTNDGKTVLTVETHVKLDELESNEVAEKVANKLFDLGYNNFDIEVSV
;
A
#
# COMPACT_ATOMS: atom_id res chain seq x y z
N MET A 1 -10.93 -10.77 6.96
CA MET A 1 -9.76 -9.91 6.70
C MET A 1 -9.39 -9.28 8.03
N GLU A 2 -8.40 -9.85 8.71
CA GLU A 2 -8.00 -9.38 10.06
C GLU A 2 -6.88 -8.33 9.99
N HIS A 3 -6.08 -8.30 8.91
CA HIS A 3 -4.96 -7.35 8.73
C HIS A 3 -4.84 -6.88 7.27
N PHE A 4 -4.72 -5.58 7.08
CA PHE A 4 -4.59 -4.95 5.77
C PHE A 4 -3.94 -3.57 5.88
N ILE A 5 -3.39 -3.09 4.77
CA ILE A 5 -2.75 -1.78 4.62
C ILE A 5 -3.54 -1.01 3.56
N ASN A 6 -4.11 0.12 3.92
CA ASN A 6 -4.74 1.05 3.00
C ASN A 6 -3.79 2.21 2.70
N ILE A 7 -3.61 2.50 1.43
CA ILE A 7 -2.82 3.63 0.96
C ILE A 7 -3.78 4.53 0.19
N VAL A 8 -4.05 5.71 0.73
CA VAL A 8 -4.99 6.69 0.18
C VAL A 8 -4.20 7.81 -0.48
N PHE A 9 -4.18 7.85 -1.80
CA PHE A 9 -3.60 8.94 -2.59
C PHE A 9 -4.59 10.10 -2.66
N ASP A 10 -4.13 11.32 -2.36
CA ASP A 10 -4.98 12.51 -2.32
C ASP A 10 -5.35 13.03 -3.72
N ASP A 11 -4.63 12.60 -4.76
CA ASP A 11 -4.89 12.90 -6.16
C ASP A 11 -5.19 11.62 -6.95
N LYS A 12 -5.77 11.76 -8.14
CA LYS A 12 -6.11 10.63 -8.99
C LYS A 12 -4.84 10.20 -9.68
N GLN A 13 -4.26 9.11 -9.20
CA GLN A 13 -3.03 8.59 -9.73
C GLN A 13 -3.33 7.38 -10.62
N GLU A 14 -2.73 7.37 -11.82
CA GLU A 14 -2.67 6.16 -12.63
C GLU A 14 -1.62 5.23 -12.00
N VAL A 15 -2.03 4.55 -10.94
CA VAL A 15 -1.23 3.52 -10.29
C VAL A 15 -1.32 2.26 -11.15
N ASP A 16 -0.30 2.06 -11.98
CA ASP A 16 -0.18 0.86 -12.81
C ASP A 16 0.06 -0.39 -11.95
N ASP A 17 -0.32 -1.55 -12.46
CA ASP A 17 -0.15 -2.85 -11.76
C ASP A 17 1.32 -3.09 -11.35
N ILE A 18 2.25 -2.57 -12.16
CA ILE A 18 3.69 -2.59 -11.91
C ILE A 18 4.04 -1.81 -10.64
N VAL A 19 3.44 -0.64 -10.44
CA VAL A 19 3.66 0.18 -9.23
C VAL A 19 3.13 -0.56 -8.01
N VAL A 20 1.95 -1.16 -8.11
CA VAL A 20 1.38 -1.96 -7.02
C VAL A 20 2.29 -3.14 -6.69
N SER A 21 2.77 -3.86 -7.69
CA SER A 21 3.68 -5.00 -7.51
C SER A 21 5.01 -4.58 -6.87
N GLU A 22 5.58 -3.45 -7.29
CA GLU A 22 6.80 -2.91 -6.70
C GLU A 22 6.59 -2.42 -5.26
N VAL A 23 5.45 -1.79 -4.98
CA VAL A 23 5.06 -1.35 -3.64
C VAL A 23 4.83 -2.55 -2.74
N ALA A 24 4.07 -3.57 -3.19
CA ALA A 24 3.81 -4.81 -2.46
C ALA A 24 5.11 -5.57 -2.17
N THR A 25 6.02 -5.66 -3.16
CA THR A 25 7.35 -6.28 -2.98
C THR A 25 8.21 -5.49 -1.98
N SER A 26 8.10 -4.16 -1.97
CA SER A 26 8.84 -3.28 -1.06
C SER A 26 8.27 -3.29 0.35
N ALA A 27 6.96 -3.47 0.48
CA ALA A 27 6.19 -3.55 1.71
C ALA A 27 6.40 -4.85 2.51
N SER A 28 7.53 -5.53 2.27
CA SER A 28 8.09 -6.64 3.04
C SER A 28 7.57 -8.04 2.68
N ASN A 29 8.30 -9.03 3.20
CA ASN A 29 8.07 -10.48 3.07
C ASN A 29 6.68 -10.96 3.52
N ALA A 30 5.91 -10.09 4.18
CA ALA A 30 4.52 -10.27 4.58
C ALA A 30 3.54 -10.29 3.38
N LEU A 31 3.95 -9.72 2.25
CA LEU A 31 3.15 -9.53 1.04
C LEU A 31 3.68 -10.32 -0.17
N LEU A 32 4.68 -11.18 0.05
CA LEU A 32 5.37 -11.92 -1.01
C LEU A 32 4.76 -13.30 -1.31
N GLU A 33 3.62 -13.65 -0.71
CA GLU A 33 2.89 -14.86 -1.10
C GLU A 33 2.13 -14.61 -2.41
N GLU A 34 2.22 -15.55 -3.35
CA GLU A 34 1.67 -15.50 -4.73
C GLU A 34 0.17 -15.16 -4.81
N GLU A 35 -0.53 -15.13 -3.68
CA GLU A 35 -1.97 -14.94 -3.52
C GLU A 35 -2.34 -13.75 -2.60
N THR A 36 -1.41 -12.83 -2.31
CA THR A 36 -1.74 -11.64 -1.53
C THR A 36 -2.66 -10.73 -2.33
N GLY A 37 -3.92 -10.68 -1.92
CA GLY A 37 -4.93 -9.82 -2.49
C GLY A 37 -4.55 -8.35 -2.32
N TYR A 38 -4.56 -7.61 -3.42
CA TYR A 38 -4.57 -6.16 -3.39
C TYR A 38 -5.78 -5.66 -4.18
N GLU A 39 -6.38 -4.58 -3.71
CA GLU A 39 -7.51 -3.91 -4.32
C GLU A 39 -7.13 -2.46 -4.59
N LEU A 40 -7.07 -2.09 -5.86
CA LEU A 40 -6.91 -0.70 -6.28
C LEU A 40 -8.27 -0.16 -6.74
N TYR A 41 -8.74 0.91 -6.13
CA TYR A 41 -9.98 1.57 -6.54
C TYR A 41 -9.87 3.09 -6.45
N ASP A 42 -10.51 3.76 -7.39
CA ASP A 42 -10.68 5.21 -7.36
C ASP A 42 -11.91 5.58 -6.51
N THR A 43 -11.77 6.59 -5.66
CA THR A 43 -12.91 7.22 -4.99
C THR A 43 -13.56 8.26 -5.90
N ASN A 44 -14.84 8.55 -5.63
CA ASN A 44 -15.59 9.58 -6.36
C ASN A 44 -15.04 11.00 -6.14
N ASP A 45 -14.15 11.20 -5.17
CA ASP A 45 -13.49 12.47 -4.86
C ASP A 45 -12.24 12.70 -5.75
N GLY A 46 -11.91 11.75 -6.63
CA GLY A 46 -10.68 11.80 -7.43
C GLY A 46 -9.45 11.37 -6.65
N LYS A 47 -9.61 10.54 -5.62
CA LYS A 47 -8.53 9.94 -4.84
C LYS A 47 -8.33 8.50 -5.26
N THR A 48 -7.10 8.02 -5.32
CA THR A 48 -6.83 6.59 -5.55
C THR A 48 -6.61 5.90 -4.20
N VAL A 49 -7.19 4.72 -4.00
CA VAL A 49 -6.99 3.92 -2.79
C VAL A 49 -6.44 2.57 -3.18
N LEU A 50 -5.35 2.17 -2.56
CA LEU A 50 -4.73 0.86 -2.68
C LEU A 50 -4.84 0.14 -1.34
N THR A 51 -5.67 -0.89 -1.28
CA THR A 51 -5.79 -1.79 -0.14
C THR A 51 -4.95 -3.02 -0.43
N VAL A 52 -4.09 -3.41 0.50
CA VAL A 52 -3.26 -4.60 0.41
C VAL A 52 -3.54 -5.48 1.62
N GLU A 53 -4.00 -6.70 1.39
CA GLU A 53 -4.22 -7.68 2.45
C GLU A 53 -2.88 -8.22 2.96
N THR A 54 -2.72 -8.26 4.29
CA THR A 54 -1.53 -8.85 4.89
C THR A 54 -1.89 -10.22 5.46
N HIS A 55 -1.16 -11.25 5.03
CA HIS A 55 -1.35 -12.62 5.54
C HIS A 55 -0.84 -12.80 6.97
N VAL A 56 0.03 -11.89 7.41
CA VAL A 56 0.59 -11.86 8.75
C VAL A 56 0.14 -10.61 9.49
N LYS A 57 -0.05 -10.76 10.80
CA LYS A 57 -0.21 -9.62 11.69
C LYS A 57 1.09 -8.83 11.71
N LEU A 58 1.04 -7.59 11.26
CA LEU A 58 2.15 -6.66 11.40
C LEU A 58 2.08 -6.04 12.80
N ASP A 59 3.17 -6.10 13.56
CA ASP A 59 3.30 -5.29 14.77
C ASP A 59 3.43 -3.80 14.41
N GLU A 60 3.24 -2.89 15.38
CA GLU A 60 3.38 -1.44 15.13
C GLU A 60 4.73 -1.08 14.49
N LEU A 61 5.80 -1.79 14.87
CA LEU A 61 7.13 -1.62 14.30
C LEU A 61 7.17 -2.05 12.83
N GLU A 62 6.68 -3.25 12.52
CA GLU A 62 6.66 -3.76 11.14
C GLU A 62 5.74 -2.93 10.25
N SER A 63 4.59 -2.50 10.78
CA SER A 63 3.66 -1.61 10.11
C SER A 63 4.31 -0.29 9.73
N ASN A 64 5.06 0.31 10.66
CA ASN A 64 5.79 1.54 10.40
C ASN A 64 6.92 1.33 9.37
N GLU A 65 7.69 0.23 9.47
CA GLU A 65 8.71 -0.08 8.47
C GLU A 65 8.13 -0.30 7.07
N VAL A 66 6.97 -0.97 6.98
CA VAL A 66 6.25 -1.17 5.73
C VAL A 66 5.73 0.15 5.18
N ALA A 67 5.05 0.93 6.01
CA ALA A 67 4.55 2.25 5.63
C ALA A 67 5.68 3.16 5.14
N GLU A 68 6.84 3.19 5.82
CA GLU A 68 8.00 3.98 5.40
C GLU A 68 8.57 3.49 4.07
N LYS A 69 8.67 2.18 3.82
CA LYS A 69 9.15 1.65 2.53
C LYS A 69 8.21 1.98 1.39
N VAL A 70 6.91 1.77 1.60
CA VAL A 70 5.86 2.14 0.65
C VAL A 70 5.95 3.64 0.37
N ALA A 71 6.02 4.45 1.43
CA ALA A 71 6.09 5.91 1.31
C ALA A 71 7.32 6.35 0.51
N ASN A 72 8.50 5.82 0.81
CA ASN A 72 9.71 6.12 0.06
C ASN A 72 9.60 5.74 -1.42
N LYS A 73 9.01 4.57 -1.71
CA LYS A 73 8.82 4.10 -3.09
C LYS A 73 7.86 5.01 -3.85
N LEU A 74 6.75 5.37 -3.22
CA LEU A 74 5.76 6.29 -3.80
C LEU A 74 6.36 7.68 -4.01
N PHE A 75 7.16 8.18 -3.07
CA PHE A 75 7.93 9.42 -3.23
C PHE A 75 8.90 9.36 -4.43
N ASP A 76 9.62 8.26 -4.59
CA ASP A 76 10.56 8.06 -5.71
C ASP A 76 9.83 8.05 -7.07
N LEU A 77 8.62 7.49 -7.10
CA LEU A 77 7.73 7.51 -8.25
C LEU A 77 7.09 8.88 -8.52
N GLY A 78 7.24 9.85 -7.61
CA GLY A 78 6.72 11.21 -7.73
C GLY A 78 5.38 11.46 -7.01
N TYR A 79 4.87 10.49 -6.26
CA TYR A 79 3.71 10.66 -5.39
C TYR A 79 4.16 11.31 -4.08
N ASN A 80 3.62 12.48 -3.77
CA ASN A 80 3.99 13.22 -2.55
C ASN A 80 2.82 13.39 -1.57
N ASN A 81 1.61 13.08 -2.03
CA ASN A 81 0.36 13.33 -1.32
C ASN A 81 -0.42 12.01 -1.19
N PHE A 82 -0.08 11.23 -0.18
CA PHE A 82 -0.74 9.98 0.16
C PHE A 82 -0.72 9.76 1.67
N ASP A 83 -1.71 9.03 2.17
CA ASP A 83 -1.84 8.62 3.56
C ASP A 83 -1.75 7.08 3.63
N ILE A 84 -1.12 6.53 4.66
CA ILE A 84 -0.97 5.09 4.84
C ILE A 84 -1.62 4.70 6.17
N GLU A 85 -2.68 3.91 6.08
CA GLU A 85 -3.42 3.38 7.21
C GLU A 85 -3.16 1.88 7.33
N VAL A 86 -2.61 1.43 8.46
CA VAL A 86 -2.39 0.00 8.73
C VAL A 86 -3.37 -0.48 9.80
N SER A 87 -4.03 -1.62 9.56
CA SER A 87 -4.77 -2.36 10.59
C SER A 87 -3.87 -3.38 11.29
N VAL A 88 -3.53 -3.07 12.55
CA VAL A 88 -2.78 -3.94 13.49
C VAL A 88 -3.68 -4.83 14.34
#